data_AF-A0A922Z1Y3-F1
#
_entry.id   AF-A0A922Z1Y3-F1
#
_cell.length_a   1.000
_cell.length_b   1.000
_cell.length_c   1.000
_cell.angle_alpha   90.00
_cell.angle_beta   90.00
_cell.angle_gamma   90.00
#
_symmetry.space_group_name_H-M   'P 1'
#
loop_
_entity.id
_entity.type
_entity.pdbx_description
1 polymer ?
#
loop_
_entity_poly.entity_id
_entity_poly.type
_entity_poly.pdbx_seq_one_letter_code
_entity_poly.pdbx_strand_id
1 'polypeptide(L)'
;LDQARERFAAAERKAGEVAARRSALSEAIGRLGQTMAEAAAHATAQDQALAELPASAALESRLLEARVALGERRIAASDARARVQTLKREAELRAQRRQAIAADTGAWRERAARSGQTAEETRRRIETVTAERAALLEAPDTFLSERRRLVAEIEEAETQRRAAADRLAQGEAALAEADRQARIALEGLAGARETRAAAEAKREAARQRVADVARQIEEGLETSLDRLATVAGLKAGDTPPAQEEVERRLAGLKAERERLGAVNLRAEDELTEIRGKREGLTAERDDLSEAVRRLRQAISALNREGRERLLAAFEIVNGQFQRLFSVLFGGGMAELKLVDAEDPLDAGLEIFARPPGKKTQVMTLLSGGEQALTATALIFAVFLTNPSPICVLDEVDAPLDDANVERYCDLLDEMARETRTRFILITHNPITMARMDRLFGVTMAERGVSQMVSVDLATAERIRDAV
;
A
#
# COMPACT_ATOMS: atom_id res chain seq x y z
N LEU A 1 -170.27 76.81 -78.56
CA LEU A 1 -169.54 75.80 -79.38
C LEU A 1 -168.05 75.77 -79.05
N ASP A 2 -167.41 76.89 -78.70
CA ASP A 2 -165.98 76.89 -78.32
C ASP A 2 -165.66 76.27 -76.94
N GLN A 3 -166.57 76.33 -75.96
CA GLN A 3 -166.37 75.68 -74.65
C GLN A 3 -166.32 74.14 -74.69
N ALA A 4 -166.82 73.52 -75.77
CA ALA A 4 -166.80 72.07 -75.92
C ALA A 4 -165.45 71.55 -76.45
N ARG A 5 -164.72 72.37 -77.22
CA ARG A 5 -163.40 72.01 -77.79
C ARG A 5 -162.27 72.11 -76.76
N GLU A 6 -162.32 73.08 -75.84
CA GLU A 6 -161.34 73.18 -74.75
C GLU A 6 -161.44 72.03 -73.74
N ARG A 7 -162.64 71.53 -73.45
CA ARG A 7 -162.83 70.37 -72.54
C ARG A 7 -162.31 69.05 -73.12
N PHE A 8 -162.36 68.88 -74.44
CA PHE A 8 -161.83 67.69 -75.11
C PHE A 8 -160.28 67.66 -75.07
N ALA A 9 -159.63 68.78 -75.39
CA ALA A 9 -158.17 68.89 -75.37
C ALA A 9 -157.56 68.80 -73.95
N ALA A 10 -158.33 69.12 -72.90
CA ALA A 10 -157.92 68.90 -71.51
C ALA A 10 -158.04 67.42 -71.10
N ALA A 11 -159.04 66.69 -71.60
CA ALA A 11 -159.23 65.28 -71.33
C ALA A 11 -158.18 64.39 -72.02
N GLU A 12 -157.78 64.72 -73.26
CA GLU A 12 -156.71 64.00 -73.98
C GLU A 12 -155.34 64.11 -73.29
N ARG A 13 -154.97 65.32 -72.82
CA ARG A 13 -153.72 65.51 -72.06
C ARG A 13 -153.70 64.69 -70.76
N LYS A 14 -154.82 64.62 -70.05
CA LYS A 14 -154.94 63.85 -68.81
C LYS A 14 -154.93 62.33 -69.05
N ALA A 15 -155.48 61.87 -70.17
CA ALA A 15 -155.39 60.46 -70.58
C ALA A 15 -153.95 60.05 -70.95
N GLY A 16 -153.20 60.93 -71.62
CA GLY A 16 -151.78 60.72 -71.93
C GLY A 16 -150.89 60.61 -70.68
N GLU A 17 -151.08 61.49 -69.70
CA GLU A 17 -150.34 61.43 -68.43
C GLU A 17 -150.62 60.14 -67.63
N VAL A 18 -151.87 59.69 -67.59
CA VAL A 18 -152.26 58.46 -66.87
C VAL A 18 -151.70 57.21 -67.56
N ALA A 19 -151.67 57.18 -68.90
CA ALA A 19 -151.07 56.08 -69.65
C ALA A 19 -149.55 55.97 -69.43
N ALA A 20 -148.84 57.11 -69.43
CA ALA A 20 -147.41 57.16 -69.13
C ALA A 20 -147.09 56.69 -67.70
N ARG A 21 -147.86 57.13 -66.70
CA ARG A 21 -147.71 56.67 -65.30
C ARG A 21 -147.96 55.17 -65.14
N ARG A 22 -148.96 54.61 -65.85
CA ARG A 22 -149.27 53.18 -65.78
C ARG A 22 -148.15 52.33 -66.41
N SER A 23 -147.56 52.80 -67.51
CA SER A 23 -146.43 52.12 -68.14
C SER A 23 -145.19 52.10 -67.22
N ALA A 24 -144.85 53.24 -66.60
CA ALA A 24 -143.72 53.34 -65.68
C ALA A 24 -143.88 52.45 -64.43
N LEU A 25 -145.09 52.39 -63.85
CA LEU A 25 -145.39 51.51 -62.72
C LEU A 25 -145.33 50.02 -63.11
N SER A 26 -145.81 49.64 -64.30
CA SER A 26 -145.72 48.26 -64.78
C SER A 26 -144.27 47.82 -64.98
N GLU A 27 -143.41 48.70 -65.48
CA GLU A 27 -141.98 48.42 -65.66
C GLU A 27 -141.26 48.30 -64.30
N ALA A 28 -141.61 49.13 -63.32
CA ALA A 28 -141.06 49.07 -61.97
C ALA A 28 -141.47 47.78 -61.22
N ILE A 29 -142.72 47.33 -61.36
CA ILE A 29 -143.21 46.06 -60.81
C ILE A 29 -142.47 44.88 -61.46
N GLY A 30 -142.23 44.93 -62.78
CA GLY A 30 -141.42 43.93 -63.48
C GLY A 30 -139.99 43.83 -62.95
N ARG A 31 -139.30 44.96 -62.76
CA ARG A 31 -137.94 44.98 -62.20
C ARG A 31 -137.89 44.45 -60.76
N LEU A 32 -138.84 44.83 -59.92
CA LEU A 32 -138.92 44.34 -58.53
C LEU A 32 -139.23 42.84 -58.46
N GLY A 33 -140.06 42.32 -59.36
CA GLY A 33 -140.29 40.88 -59.45
C GLY A 33 -139.03 40.10 -59.83
N GLN A 34 -138.22 40.66 -60.74
CA GLN A 34 -136.97 40.05 -61.17
C GLN A 34 -135.91 40.05 -60.05
N THR A 35 -135.75 41.16 -59.31
CA THR A 35 -134.81 41.20 -58.17
C THR A 35 -135.22 40.31 -57.01
N MET A 36 -136.52 40.16 -56.74
CA MET A 36 -137.01 39.20 -55.73
C MET A 36 -136.70 37.75 -56.11
N ALA A 37 -136.85 37.39 -57.39
CA ALA A 37 -136.53 36.04 -57.87
C ALA A 37 -135.03 35.74 -57.77
N GLU A 38 -134.16 36.69 -58.12
CA GLU A 38 -132.71 36.55 -57.97
C GLU A 38 -132.28 36.40 -56.51
N ALA A 39 -132.85 37.20 -55.60
CA ALA A 39 -132.54 37.10 -54.17
C ALA A 39 -133.01 35.76 -53.57
N ALA A 40 -134.18 35.25 -53.98
CA ALA A 40 -134.67 33.95 -53.55
C ALA A 40 -133.78 32.80 -54.05
N ALA A 41 -133.32 32.87 -55.32
CA ALA A 41 -132.37 31.90 -55.86
C ALA A 41 -131.04 31.90 -55.09
N HIS A 42 -130.52 33.07 -54.73
CA HIS A 42 -129.30 33.19 -53.93
C HIS A 42 -129.42 32.61 -52.52
N ALA A 43 -130.54 32.89 -51.81
CA ALA A 43 -130.78 32.32 -50.49
C ALA A 43 -130.84 30.78 -50.53
N THR A 44 -131.54 30.24 -51.53
CA THR A 44 -131.66 28.78 -51.73
C THR A 44 -130.30 28.12 -51.99
N ALA A 45 -129.44 28.78 -52.78
CA ALA A 45 -128.09 28.28 -53.06
C ALA A 45 -127.19 28.30 -51.81
N GLN A 46 -127.31 29.30 -50.93
CA GLN A 46 -126.55 29.36 -49.69
C GLN A 46 -127.03 28.34 -48.65
N ASP A 47 -128.33 28.11 -48.54
CA ASP A 47 -128.88 27.08 -47.65
C ASP A 47 -128.43 25.67 -48.09
N GLN A 48 -128.34 25.42 -49.40
CA GLN A 48 -127.79 24.16 -49.93
C GLN A 48 -126.30 24.01 -49.59
N ALA A 49 -125.48 25.06 -49.77
CA ALA A 49 -124.05 25.01 -49.44
C ALA A 49 -123.79 24.80 -47.93
N LEU A 50 -124.64 25.35 -47.06
CA LEU A 50 -124.59 25.12 -45.61
C LEU A 50 -124.99 23.70 -45.23
N ALA A 51 -125.96 23.11 -45.93
CA ALA A 51 -126.38 21.73 -45.72
C ALA A 51 -125.34 20.69 -46.22
N GLU A 52 -124.52 21.03 -47.21
CA GLU A 52 -123.45 20.18 -47.72
C GLU A 52 -122.20 20.12 -46.81
N LEU A 53 -122.06 21.03 -45.85
CA LEU A 53 -120.95 20.99 -44.88
C LEU A 53 -121.14 19.82 -43.90
N PRO A 54 -120.12 18.98 -43.66
CA PRO A 54 -120.21 17.90 -42.70
C PRO A 54 -120.42 18.46 -41.28
N ALA A 55 -121.29 17.82 -40.50
CA ALA A 55 -121.58 18.24 -39.14
C ALA A 55 -120.30 18.32 -38.28
N SER A 56 -120.09 19.46 -37.62
CA SER A 56 -118.93 19.77 -36.75
C SER A 56 -118.55 18.64 -35.78
N ALA A 57 -119.56 17.94 -35.25
CA ALA A 57 -119.37 16.85 -34.30
C ALA A 57 -118.59 15.64 -34.87
N ALA A 58 -118.73 15.35 -36.18
CA ALA A 58 -118.05 14.21 -36.80
C ALA A 58 -116.53 14.43 -36.96
N LEU A 59 -116.12 15.69 -37.21
CA LEU A 59 -114.69 16.05 -37.30
C LEU A 59 -114.04 16.08 -35.91
N GLU A 60 -114.74 16.59 -34.90
CA GLU A 60 -114.26 16.59 -33.51
C GLU A 60 -114.06 15.17 -32.97
N SER A 61 -114.98 14.25 -33.27
CA SER A 61 -114.87 12.84 -32.87
C SER A 61 -113.63 12.16 -33.50
N ARG A 62 -113.40 12.35 -34.81
CA ARG A 62 -112.21 11.83 -35.49
C ARG A 62 -110.90 12.41 -34.95
N LEU A 63 -110.90 13.69 -34.58
CA LEU A 63 -109.73 14.34 -33.97
C LEU A 63 -109.44 13.76 -32.57
N LEU A 64 -110.49 13.49 -31.78
CA LEU A 64 -110.35 12.89 -30.47
C LEU A 64 -109.80 11.45 -30.57
N GLU A 65 -110.33 10.64 -31.48
CA GLU A 65 -109.82 9.28 -31.77
C GLU A 65 -108.34 9.30 -32.17
N ALA A 66 -107.95 10.20 -33.08
CA ALA A 66 -106.56 10.33 -33.51
C ALA A 66 -105.63 10.77 -32.35
N ARG A 67 -106.11 11.65 -31.45
CA ARG A 67 -105.35 12.07 -30.26
C ARG A 67 -105.16 10.94 -29.26
N VAL A 68 -106.20 10.13 -29.02
CA VAL A 68 -106.12 8.95 -28.15
C VAL A 68 -105.13 7.94 -28.73
N ALA A 69 -105.26 7.60 -30.02
CA ALA A 69 -104.34 6.70 -30.70
C ALA A 69 -102.89 7.19 -30.67
N LEU A 70 -102.65 8.50 -30.87
CA LEU A 70 -101.31 9.08 -30.74
C LEU A 70 -100.77 8.98 -29.30
N GLY A 71 -101.62 9.19 -28.29
CA GLY A 71 -101.28 9.03 -26.88
C GLY A 71 -100.83 7.61 -26.56
N GLU A 72 -101.62 6.61 -26.96
CA GLU A 72 -101.29 5.19 -26.78
C GLU A 72 -99.98 4.81 -27.46
N ARG A 73 -99.77 5.25 -28.71
CA ARG A 73 -98.53 4.98 -29.46
C ARG A 73 -97.31 5.65 -28.84
N ARG A 74 -97.46 6.85 -28.26
CA ARG A 74 -96.38 7.54 -27.53
C ARG A 74 -96.02 6.82 -26.23
N ILE A 75 -97.01 6.34 -25.47
CA ILE A 75 -96.77 5.55 -24.26
C ILE A 75 -96.04 4.26 -24.63
N ALA A 76 -96.52 3.51 -25.63
CA ALA A 76 -95.88 2.29 -26.09
C ALA A 76 -94.42 2.51 -26.57
N ALA A 77 -94.16 3.61 -27.28
CA ALA A 77 -92.80 3.97 -27.71
C ALA A 77 -91.89 4.35 -26.53
N SER A 78 -92.42 5.06 -25.53
CA SER A 78 -91.70 5.39 -24.30
C SER A 78 -91.34 4.13 -23.51
N ASP A 79 -92.29 3.22 -23.35
CA ASP A 79 -92.08 1.94 -22.65
C ASP A 79 -91.06 1.07 -23.39
N ALA A 80 -91.13 0.98 -24.72
CA ALA A 80 -90.16 0.26 -25.52
C ALA A 80 -88.75 0.85 -25.38
N ARG A 81 -88.62 2.19 -25.39
CA ARG A 81 -87.33 2.85 -25.14
C ARG A 81 -86.79 2.57 -23.75
N ALA A 82 -87.63 2.63 -22.72
CA ALA A 82 -87.24 2.32 -21.35
C ALA A 82 -86.74 0.87 -21.24
N ARG A 83 -87.44 -0.09 -21.86
CA ARG A 83 -87.00 -1.50 -21.90
C ARG A 83 -85.64 -1.67 -22.58
N VAL A 84 -85.41 -1.01 -23.71
CA VAL A 84 -84.11 -1.07 -24.40
C VAL A 84 -82.99 -0.48 -23.54
N GLN A 85 -83.23 0.65 -22.86
CA GLN A 85 -82.23 1.24 -21.96
C GLN A 85 -81.91 0.32 -20.78
N THR A 86 -82.91 -0.31 -20.17
CA THR A 86 -82.70 -1.31 -19.11
C THR A 86 -81.87 -2.49 -19.63
N LEU A 87 -82.23 -3.07 -20.77
CA LEU A 87 -81.48 -4.19 -21.36
C LEU A 87 -80.03 -3.81 -21.72
N LYS A 88 -79.82 -2.59 -22.23
CA LYS A 88 -78.47 -2.08 -22.53
C LYS A 88 -77.64 -1.95 -21.25
N ARG A 89 -78.20 -1.36 -20.20
CA ARG A 89 -77.54 -1.24 -18.90
C ARG A 89 -77.22 -2.61 -18.30
N GLU A 90 -78.15 -3.58 -18.39
CA GLU A 90 -77.90 -4.94 -17.94
C GLU A 90 -76.78 -5.63 -18.74
N ALA A 91 -76.74 -5.43 -20.06
CA ALA A 91 -75.69 -5.98 -20.91
C ALA A 91 -74.32 -5.39 -20.56
N GLU A 92 -74.23 -4.08 -20.32
CA GLU A 92 -73.01 -3.40 -19.88
C GLU A 92 -72.53 -3.92 -18.51
N LEU A 93 -73.43 -4.07 -17.53
CA LEU A 93 -73.11 -4.67 -16.23
C LEU A 93 -72.63 -6.12 -16.34
N ARG A 94 -73.28 -6.93 -17.19
CA ARG A 94 -72.85 -8.32 -17.44
C ARG A 94 -71.49 -8.37 -18.12
N ALA A 95 -71.19 -7.46 -19.05
CA ALA A 95 -69.89 -7.37 -19.70
C ALA A 95 -68.78 -6.99 -18.72
N GLN A 96 -69.00 -5.97 -17.88
CA GLN A 96 -68.08 -5.57 -16.83
C GLN A 96 -67.82 -6.72 -15.84
N ARG A 97 -68.88 -7.45 -15.42
CA ARG A 97 -68.74 -8.60 -14.52
C ARG A 97 -67.93 -9.73 -15.15
N ARG A 98 -68.12 -10.02 -16.45
CA ARG A 98 -67.31 -11.01 -17.17
C ARG A 98 -65.83 -10.62 -17.23
N GLN A 99 -65.53 -9.33 -17.45
CA GLN A 99 -64.16 -8.83 -17.46
C GLN A 99 -63.51 -8.94 -16.08
N ALA A 100 -64.23 -8.60 -15.00
CA ALA A 100 -63.73 -8.77 -13.64
C ALA A 100 -63.43 -10.24 -13.30
N ILE A 101 -64.36 -11.16 -13.63
CA ILE A 101 -64.15 -12.61 -13.42
C ILE A 101 -62.94 -13.11 -14.21
N ALA A 102 -62.75 -12.64 -15.46
CA ALA A 102 -61.60 -13.03 -16.27
C ALA A 102 -60.27 -12.54 -15.66
N ALA A 103 -60.23 -11.30 -15.16
CA ALA A 103 -59.07 -10.74 -14.48
C ALA A 103 -58.76 -11.51 -13.18
N ASP A 104 -59.75 -11.78 -12.35
CA ASP A 104 -59.59 -12.56 -11.12
C ASP A 104 -59.08 -13.97 -11.42
N THR A 105 -59.66 -14.64 -12.42
CA THR A 105 -59.22 -15.98 -12.84
C THR A 105 -57.77 -15.96 -13.32
N GLY A 106 -57.35 -14.92 -14.04
CA GLY A 106 -55.96 -14.72 -14.45
C GLY A 106 -55.03 -14.58 -13.23
N ALA A 107 -55.38 -13.70 -12.29
CA ALA A 107 -54.60 -13.48 -11.07
C ALA A 107 -54.47 -14.75 -10.21
N TRP A 108 -55.54 -15.54 -10.09
CA TRP A 108 -55.51 -16.82 -9.37
C TRP A 108 -54.64 -17.88 -10.06
N ARG A 109 -54.64 -17.95 -11.39
CA ARG A 109 -53.76 -18.84 -12.15
C ARG A 109 -52.29 -18.47 -11.97
N GLU A 110 -51.95 -17.20 -12.04
CA GLU A 110 -50.58 -16.73 -11.81
C GLU A 110 -50.12 -17.00 -10.38
N ARG A 111 -51.00 -16.84 -9.39
CA ARG A 111 -50.70 -17.17 -8.00
C ARG A 111 -50.47 -18.67 -7.81
N ALA A 112 -51.31 -19.51 -8.41
CA ALA A 112 -51.14 -20.97 -8.36
C ALA A 112 -49.83 -21.41 -9.03
N ALA A 113 -49.49 -20.83 -10.19
CA ALA A 113 -48.24 -21.11 -10.89
C ALA A 113 -47.00 -20.74 -10.04
N ARG A 114 -47.00 -19.54 -9.44
CA ARG A 114 -45.92 -19.11 -8.53
C ARG A 114 -45.78 -20.02 -7.33
N SER A 115 -46.90 -20.36 -6.68
CA SER A 115 -46.91 -21.30 -5.54
C SER A 115 -46.34 -22.67 -5.92
N GLY A 116 -46.70 -23.19 -7.10
CA GLY A 116 -46.15 -24.44 -7.63
C GLY A 116 -44.63 -24.39 -7.84
N GLN A 117 -44.12 -23.29 -8.41
CA GLN A 117 -42.67 -23.09 -8.57
C GLN A 117 -41.94 -23.06 -7.21
N THR A 118 -42.47 -22.33 -6.24
CA THR A 118 -41.89 -22.27 -4.88
C THR A 118 -41.92 -23.63 -4.18
N ALA A 119 -42.98 -24.42 -4.38
CA ALA A 119 -43.09 -25.77 -3.81
C ALA A 119 -42.04 -26.73 -4.38
N GLU A 120 -41.80 -26.69 -5.70
CA GLU A 120 -40.75 -27.51 -6.34
C GLU A 120 -39.35 -27.09 -5.90
N GLU A 121 -39.08 -25.78 -5.80
CA GLU A 121 -37.79 -25.29 -5.29
C GLU A 121 -37.55 -25.76 -3.85
N THR A 122 -38.58 -25.66 -3.00
CA THR A 122 -38.50 -26.09 -1.60
C THR A 122 -38.26 -27.60 -1.51
N ARG A 123 -38.92 -28.39 -2.37
CA ARG A 123 -38.71 -29.85 -2.42
C ARG A 123 -37.27 -30.20 -2.78
N ARG A 124 -36.70 -29.56 -3.81
CA ARG A 124 -35.29 -29.76 -4.18
C ARG A 124 -34.34 -29.39 -3.04
N ARG A 125 -34.59 -28.28 -2.34
CA ARG A 125 -33.78 -27.90 -1.17
C ARG A 125 -33.84 -28.93 -0.05
N ILE A 126 -35.03 -29.49 0.23
CA ILE A 126 -35.21 -30.56 1.23
C ILE A 126 -34.42 -31.80 0.82
N GLU A 127 -34.48 -32.21 -0.45
CA GLU A 127 -33.72 -33.37 -0.95
C GLU A 127 -32.21 -33.19 -0.76
N THR A 128 -31.67 -32.04 -1.16
CA THR A 128 -30.23 -31.72 -0.99
C THR A 128 -29.82 -31.76 0.48
N VAL A 129 -30.55 -31.05 1.35
CA VAL A 129 -30.22 -30.98 2.79
C VAL A 129 -30.36 -32.35 3.46
N THR A 130 -31.30 -33.18 3.01
CA THR A 130 -31.46 -34.54 3.53
C THR A 130 -30.28 -35.44 3.14
N ALA A 131 -29.78 -35.32 1.91
CA ALA A 131 -28.59 -36.04 1.47
C ALA A 131 -27.32 -35.59 2.22
N GLU A 132 -27.14 -34.27 2.40
CA GLU A 132 -26.03 -33.72 3.18
C GLU A 132 -26.06 -34.20 4.63
N ARG A 133 -27.25 -34.21 5.26
CA ARG A 133 -27.42 -34.72 6.62
C ARG A 133 -27.08 -36.21 6.72
N ALA A 134 -27.45 -37.02 5.73
CA ALA A 134 -27.11 -38.45 5.71
C ALA A 134 -25.59 -38.65 5.65
N ALA A 135 -24.89 -37.92 4.78
CA ALA A 135 -23.43 -37.97 4.69
C ALA A 135 -22.73 -37.53 5.99
N LEU A 136 -23.23 -36.47 6.63
CA LEU A 136 -22.69 -35.98 7.90
C LEU A 136 -22.91 -36.94 9.08
N LEU A 137 -23.96 -37.77 9.04
CA LEU A 137 -24.20 -38.78 10.07
C LEU A 137 -23.21 -39.95 9.99
N GLU A 138 -22.70 -40.29 8.81
CA GLU A 138 -21.71 -41.35 8.61
C GLU A 138 -20.26 -40.89 8.88
N ALA A 139 -19.99 -39.58 8.78
CA ALA A 139 -18.65 -39.02 8.95
C ALA A 139 -17.98 -39.39 10.29
N PRO A 140 -18.64 -39.33 11.47
CA PRO A 140 -18.03 -39.68 12.75
C PRO A 140 -17.45 -41.11 12.78
N ASP A 141 -18.14 -42.08 12.21
CA ASP A 141 -17.69 -43.48 12.21
C ASP A 141 -16.44 -43.66 11.33
N THR A 142 -16.39 -42.97 10.18
CA THR A 142 -15.19 -42.95 9.33
C THR A 142 -13.99 -42.31 10.04
N PHE A 143 -14.20 -41.21 10.78
CA PHE A 143 -13.13 -40.61 11.57
C PHE A 143 -12.66 -41.51 12.72
N LEU A 144 -13.57 -42.26 13.36
CA LEU A 144 -13.20 -43.19 14.42
C LEU A 144 -12.40 -44.39 13.89
N SER A 145 -12.74 -44.92 12.72
CA SER A 145 -11.97 -46.01 12.10
C SER A 145 -10.58 -45.55 11.68
N GLU A 146 -10.48 -44.38 11.04
CA GLU A 146 -9.21 -43.76 10.66
C GLU A 146 -8.34 -43.45 11.88
N ARG A 147 -8.92 -42.91 12.96
CA ARG A 147 -8.20 -42.67 14.21
C ARG A 147 -7.64 -43.96 14.80
N ARG A 148 -8.42 -45.05 14.81
CA ARG A 148 -7.96 -46.35 15.32
C ARG A 148 -6.80 -46.90 14.48
N ARG A 149 -6.87 -46.77 13.15
CA ARG A 149 -5.77 -47.16 12.25
C ARG A 149 -4.49 -46.39 12.57
N LEU A 150 -4.58 -45.06 12.63
CA LEU A 150 -3.42 -44.20 12.89
C LEU A 150 -2.80 -44.47 14.28
N VAL A 151 -3.62 -44.70 15.31
CA VAL A 151 -3.12 -45.05 16.64
C VAL A 151 -2.34 -46.38 16.61
N ALA A 152 -2.86 -47.40 15.92
CA ALA A 152 -2.15 -48.67 15.78
C ALA A 152 -0.82 -48.53 15.02
N GLU A 153 -0.78 -47.71 13.96
CA GLU A 153 0.46 -47.42 13.22
C GLU A 153 1.50 -46.70 14.10
N ILE A 154 1.07 -45.77 14.95
CA ILE A 154 1.95 -45.07 15.90
C ILE A 154 2.51 -46.04 16.93
N GLU A 155 1.68 -46.91 17.51
CA GLU A 155 2.12 -47.91 18.50
C GLU A 155 3.17 -48.87 17.92
N GLU A 156 2.96 -49.32 16.68
CA GLU A 156 3.92 -50.18 15.97
C GLU A 156 5.24 -49.42 15.71
N ALA A 157 5.17 -48.19 15.21
CA ALA A 157 6.35 -47.37 14.96
C ALA A 157 7.13 -47.06 16.26
N GLU A 158 6.45 -46.81 17.37
CA GLU A 158 7.09 -46.62 18.67
C GLU A 158 7.82 -47.88 19.14
N THR A 159 7.20 -49.05 18.96
CA THR A 159 7.79 -50.33 19.34
C THR A 159 9.07 -50.59 18.53
N GLN A 160 9.04 -50.35 17.22
CA GLN A 160 10.21 -50.46 16.36
C GLN A 160 11.32 -49.48 16.75
N ARG A 161 10.95 -48.23 17.08
CA ARG A 161 11.90 -47.20 17.53
C ARG A 161 12.60 -47.63 18.83
N ARG A 162 11.85 -48.16 19.80
CA ARG A 162 12.43 -48.66 21.07
C ARG A 162 13.40 -49.81 20.82
N ALA A 163 13.02 -50.80 20.00
CA ALA A 163 13.90 -51.91 19.64
C ALA A 163 15.17 -51.48 18.88
N ALA A 164 15.10 -50.43 18.06
CA ALA A 164 16.27 -49.86 17.41
C ALA A 164 17.19 -49.12 18.40
N ALA A 165 16.61 -48.37 19.33
CA ALA A 165 17.36 -47.67 20.38
C ALA A 165 18.10 -48.65 21.30
N ASP A 166 17.46 -49.74 21.69
CA ASP A 166 18.09 -50.77 22.53
C ASP A 166 19.27 -51.45 21.81
N ARG A 167 19.13 -51.73 20.50
CA ARG A 167 20.23 -52.26 19.68
C ARG A 167 21.40 -51.29 19.56
N LEU A 168 21.11 -50.00 19.42
CA LEU A 168 22.14 -48.97 19.37
C LEU A 168 22.91 -48.90 20.69
N ALA A 169 22.20 -48.85 21.82
CA ALA A 169 22.82 -48.79 23.15
C ALA A 169 23.71 -50.03 23.42
N GLN A 170 23.28 -51.22 23.01
CA GLN A 170 24.09 -52.43 23.10
C GLN A 170 25.35 -52.35 22.22
N GLY A 171 25.23 -51.82 21.00
CA GLY A 171 26.36 -51.63 20.09
C GLY A 171 27.39 -50.64 20.61
N GLU A 172 26.94 -49.50 21.15
CA GLU A 172 27.80 -48.48 21.75
C GLU A 172 28.54 -49.01 22.99
N ALA A 173 27.86 -49.78 23.84
CA ALA A 173 28.48 -50.41 25.00
C ALA A 173 29.56 -51.43 24.59
N ALA A 174 29.29 -52.24 23.56
CA ALA A 174 30.26 -53.21 23.02
C ALA A 174 31.49 -52.51 22.40
N LEU A 175 31.28 -51.41 21.66
CA LEU A 175 32.36 -50.62 21.08
C LEU A 175 33.23 -50.00 22.18
N ALA A 176 32.62 -49.40 23.21
CA ALA A 176 33.34 -48.79 24.31
C ALA A 176 34.19 -49.80 25.08
N GLU A 177 33.72 -51.04 25.24
CA GLU A 177 34.51 -52.13 25.83
C GLU A 177 35.66 -52.55 24.91
N ALA A 178 35.43 -52.72 23.62
CA ALA A 178 36.48 -53.06 22.66
C ALA A 178 37.60 -52.00 22.62
N ASP A 179 37.25 -50.71 22.67
CA ASP A 179 38.21 -49.61 22.72
C ASP A 179 39.02 -49.62 24.01
N ARG A 180 38.40 -49.91 25.16
CA ARG A 180 39.11 -50.08 26.44
C ARG A 180 40.14 -51.21 26.34
N GLN A 181 39.74 -52.37 25.84
CA GLN A 181 40.64 -53.52 25.68
C GLN A 181 41.79 -53.23 24.72
N ALA A 182 41.51 -52.53 23.61
CA ALA A 182 42.53 -52.12 22.65
C ALA A 182 43.57 -51.18 23.29
N ARG A 183 43.14 -50.21 24.11
CA ARG A 183 44.06 -49.31 24.83
C ARG A 183 44.96 -50.06 25.79
N ILE A 184 44.41 -50.95 26.61
CA ILE A 184 45.18 -51.78 27.54
C ILE A 184 46.22 -52.62 26.78
N ALA A 185 45.84 -53.23 25.65
CA ALA A 185 46.75 -54.01 24.83
C ALA A 185 47.88 -53.16 24.21
N LEU A 186 47.56 -51.95 23.74
CA LEU A 186 48.55 -51.02 23.18
C LEU A 186 49.53 -50.51 24.24
N GLU A 187 49.05 -50.16 25.43
CA GLU A 187 49.90 -49.77 26.56
C GLU A 187 50.82 -50.92 26.98
N GLY A 188 50.28 -52.15 27.08
CA GLY A 188 51.08 -53.34 27.36
C GLY A 188 52.17 -53.59 26.31
N LEU A 189 51.85 -53.42 25.03
CA LEU A 189 52.82 -53.53 23.94
C LEU A 189 53.91 -52.45 24.01
N ALA A 190 53.54 -51.21 24.34
CA ALA A 190 54.49 -50.12 24.50
C ALA A 190 55.49 -50.40 25.63
N GLY A 191 55.00 -50.83 26.81
CA GLY A 191 55.86 -51.21 27.93
C GLY A 191 56.77 -52.40 27.63
N ALA A 192 56.29 -53.40 26.88
CA ALA A 192 57.09 -54.52 26.42
C ALA A 192 58.20 -54.08 25.43
N ARG A 193 57.93 -53.10 24.57
CA ARG A 193 58.93 -52.53 23.65
C ARG A 193 60.00 -51.73 24.38
N GLU A 194 59.60 -50.91 25.34
CA GLU A 194 60.52 -50.11 26.13
C GLU A 194 61.47 -50.99 26.96
N THR A 195 60.92 -51.99 27.65
CA THR A 195 61.73 -52.95 28.44
C THR A 195 62.72 -53.71 27.56
N ARG A 196 62.30 -54.15 26.36
CA ARG A 196 63.20 -54.77 25.37
C ARG A 196 64.30 -53.82 24.92
N ALA A 197 63.95 -52.58 24.53
CA ALA A 197 64.93 -51.59 24.08
C ALA A 197 65.95 -51.25 25.19
N ALA A 198 65.50 -51.10 26.44
CA ALA A 198 66.37 -50.88 27.58
C ALA A 198 67.32 -52.05 27.84
N ALA A 199 66.84 -53.30 27.70
CA ALA A 199 67.67 -54.49 27.84
C ALA A 199 68.70 -54.62 26.70
N GLU A 200 68.30 -54.33 25.46
CA GLU A 200 69.19 -54.30 24.30
C GLU A 200 70.27 -53.22 24.46
N ALA A 201 69.90 -52.00 24.87
CA ALA A 201 70.84 -50.91 25.14
C ALA A 201 71.83 -51.25 26.26
N LYS A 202 71.37 -51.87 27.36
CA LYS A 202 72.25 -52.33 28.45
C LYS A 202 73.25 -53.38 27.98
N ARG A 203 72.79 -54.34 27.16
CA ARG A 203 73.64 -55.38 26.57
C ARG A 203 74.69 -54.77 25.65
N GLU A 204 74.30 -53.82 24.81
CA GLU A 204 75.22 -53.18 23.87
C GLU A 204 76.22 -52.27 24.59
N ALA A 205 75.78 -51.48 25.57
CA ALA A 205 76.68 -50.69 26.41
C ALA A 205 77.65 -51.56 27.23
N ALA A 206 77.24 -52.74 27.69
CA ALA A 206 78.14 -53.68 28.33
C ALA A 206 79.20 -54.22 27.35
N ARG A 207 78.79 -54.60 26.13
CA ARG A 207 79.72 -55.04 25.07
C ARG A 207 80.70 -53.95 24.66
N GLN A 208 80.21 -52.74 24.42
CA GLN A 208 81.04 -51.61 24.05
C GLN A 208 82.03 -51.27 25.16
N ARG A 209 81.61 -51.29 26.44
CA ARG A 209 82.54 -51.10 27.56
C ARG A 209 83.64 -52.14 27.60
N VAL A 210 83.33 -53.42 27.36
CA VAL A 210 84.37 -54.47 27.27
C VAL A 210 85.32 -54.18 26.12
N ALA A 211 84.79 -53.79 24.96
CA ALA A 211 85.60 -53.46 23.78
C ALA A 211 86.46 -52.19 23.98
N ASP A 212 85.91 -51.15 24.59
CA ASP A 212 86.62 -49.89 24.86
C ASP A 212 87.69 -50.08 25.93
N VAL A 213 87.42 -50.87 26.98
CA VAL A 213 88.45 -51.24 27.96
C VAL A 213 89.57 -52.01 27.27
N ALA A 214 89.23 -53.01 26.44
CA ALA A 214 90.23 -53.74 25.65
C ALA A 214 91.03 -52.82 24.71
N ARG A 215 90.38 -51.84 24.08
CA ARG A 215 91.03 -50.86 23.20
C ARG A 215 91.91 -49.87 23.97
N GLN A 216 91.46 -49.37 25.13
CA GLN A 216 92.27 -48.49 25.99
C GLN A 216 93.54 -49.21 26.48
N ILE A 217 93.41 -50.51 26.75
CA ILE A 217 94.53 -51.38 27.08
C ILE A 217 95.49 -51.49 25.89
N GLU A 218 94.96 -51.67 24.68
CA GLU A 218 95.75 -51.75 23.44
C GLU A 218 96.41 -50.41 23.04
N GLU A 219 95.67 -49.30 23.04
CA GLU A 219 96.18 -47.98 22.66
C GLU A 219 97.09 -47.38 23.72
N GLY A 220 96.77 -47.56 25.01
CA GLY A 220 97.51 -46.97 26.11
C GLY A 220 98.78 -47.73 26.50
N LEU A 221 98.80 -49.05 26.27
CA LEU A 221 99.88 -49.93 26.72
C LEU A 221 100.45 -50.82 25.60
N GLU A 222 100.01 -50.63 24.34
CA GLU A 222 100.43 -51.38 23.14
C GLU A 222 100.35 -52.91 23.32
N THR A 223 99.37 -53.39 24.09
CA THR A 223 99.27 -54.80 24.49
C THR A 223 97.82 -55.28 24.53
N SER A 224 97.61 -56.59 24.40
CA SER A 224 96.29 -57.21 24.48
C SER A 224 95.91 -57.56 25.93
N LEU A 225 94.60 -57.71 26.21
CA LEU A 225 94.08 -58.01 27.56
C LEU A 225 94.81 -59.20 28.21
N ASP A 226 95.11 -60.23 27.42
CA ASP A 226 95.76 -61.46 27.87
C ASP A 226 97.26 -61.30 28.16
N ARG A 227 97.87 -60.20 27.68
CA ARG A 227 99.30 -59.87 27.82
C ARG A 227 99.57 -58.73 28.79
N LEU A 228 98.53 -58.12 29.38
CA LEU A 228 98.63 -57.06 30.38
C LEU A 228 99.44 -57.48 31.61
N ALA A 229 99.18 -58.68 32.13
CA ALA A 229 99.92 -59.23 33.26
C ALA A 229 101.43 -59.30 32.95
N THR A 230 101.77 -59.63 31.71
CA THR A 230 103.16 -59.70 31.23
C THR A 230 103.80 -58.33 31.12
N VAL A 231 103.09 -57.32 30.59
CA VAL A 231 103.61 -55.93 30.45
C VAL A 231 103.73 -55.23 31.80
N ALA A 232 102.81 -55.50 32.72
CA ALA A 232 102.88 -55.03 34.11
C ALA A 232 103.97 -55.74 34.94
N GLY A 233 104.67 -56.73 34.36
CA GLY A 233 105.74 -57.49 35.04
C GLY A 233 105.26 -58.49 36.09
N LEU A 234 103.96 -58.84 36.08
CA LEU A 234 103.31 -59.73 37.04
C LEU A 234 103.34 -61.19 36.51
N LYS A 235 103.82 -62.13 37.31
CA LYS A 235 103.77 -63.57 37.01
C LYS A 235 102.45 -64.18 37.49
N ALA A 236 102.09 -65.35 36.96
CA ALA A 236 100.91 -66.08 37.42
C ALA A 236 101.04 -66.42 38.92
N GLY A 237 100.28 -65.73 39.77
CA GLY A 237 100.32 -65.86 41.24
C GLY A 237 100.86 -64.65 42.00
N ASP A 238 101.38 -63.61 41.32
CA ASP A 238 101.79 -62.36 41.97
C ASP A 238 100.57 -61.54 42.41
N THR A 239 100.62 -60.97 43.62
CA THR A 239 99.61 -60.01 44.07
C THR A 239 99.90 -58.67 43.39
N PRO A 240 98.95 -58.11 42.62
CA PRO A 240 99.14 -56.81 41.99
C PRO A 240 99.37 -55.73 43.06
N PRO A 241 100.09 -54.64 42.74
CA PRO A 241 100.25 -53.52 43.66
C PRO A 241 98.89 -53.02 44.14
N ALA A 242 98.82 -52.54 45.38
CA ALA A 242 97.58 -52.07 45.97
C ALA A 242 96.96 -50.99 45.07
N GLN A 243 95.72 -51.21 44.64
CA GLN A 243 95.00 -50.36 43.69
C GLN A 243 95.06 -48.88 44.10
N GLU A 244 94.96 -48.60 45.40
CA GLU A 244 95.02 -47.26 45.98
C GLU A 244 96.33 -46.50 45.67
N GLU A 245 97.49 -47.17 45.63
CA GLU A 245 98.77 -46.48 45.39
C GLU A 245 98.95 -46.07 43.92
N VAL A 246 98.51 -46.93 42.99
CA VAL A 246 98.51 -46.67 41.55
C VAL A 246 97.47 -45.60 41.20
N GLU A 247 96.28 -45.69 41.80
CA GLU A 247 95.22 -44.68 41.66
C GLU A 247 95.66 -43.32 42.19
N ARG A 248 96.39 -43.26 43.32
CA ARG A 248 96.90 -41.99 43.87
C ARG A 248 97.93 -41.33 42.96
N ARG A 249 98.82 -42.12 42.32
CA ARG A 249 99.82 -41.60 41.38
C ARG A 249 99.17 -41.15 40.06
N LEU A 250 98.19 -41.91 39.55
CA LEU A 250 97.39 -41.53 38.38
C LEU A 250 96.54 -40.28 38.66
N ALA A 251 95.96 -40.17 39.85
CA ALA A 251 95.19 -39.01 40.28
C ALA A 251 96.05 -37.75 40.36
N GLY A 252 97.30 -37.84 40.81
CA GLY A 252 98.25 -36.72 40.80
C GLY A 252 98.50 -36.16 39.40
N LEU A 253 98.77 -37.04 38.43
CA LEU A 253 99.00 -36.65 37.03
C LEU A 253 97.71 -36.17 36.34
N LYS A 254 96.56 -36.79 36.63
CA LYS A 254 95.24 -36.32 36.15
C LYS A 254 94.90 -34.94 36.73
N ALA A 255 95.19 -34.66 37.99
CA ALA A 255 94.96 -33.35 38.60
C ALA A 255 95.87 -32.24 38.03
N GLU A 256 97.05 -32.59 37.52
CA GLU A 256 97.93 -31.68 36.78
C GLU A 256 97.36 -31.37 35.38
N ARG A 257 96.79 -32.38 34.70
CA ARG A 257 96.02 -32.20 33.45
C ARG A 257 94.74 -31.39 33.65
N GLU A 258 93.98 -31.66 34.71
CA GLU A 258 92.73 -30.95 35.03
C GLU A 258 92.98 -29.47 35.35
N ARG A 259 94.16 -29.12 35.89
CA ARG A 259 94.57 -27.74 36.19
C ARG A 259 94.77 -26.87 34.94
N LEU A 260 94.97 -27.46 33.76
CA LEU A 260 94.98 -26.73 32.48
C LEU A 260 93.56 -26.29 32.05
N GLY A 261 92.51 -26.79 32.72
CA GLY A 261 91.12 -26.52 32.39
C GLY A 261 90.67 -27.20 31.10
N ALA A 262 89.37 -27.26 30.89
CA ALA A 262 88.82 -27.81 29.66
C ALA A 262 89.12 -26.85 28.49
N VAL A 263 89.93 -27.31 27.53
CA VAL A 263 90.08 -26.63 26.24
C VAL A 263 88.78 -26.81 25.47
N ASN A 264 88.08 -25.72 25.17
CA ASN A 264 86.84 -25.78 24.38
C ASN A 264 87.19 -26.06 22.92
N LEU A 265 87.22 -27.34 22.55
CA LEU A 265 87.50 -27.80 21.18
C LEU A 265 86.42 -27.38 20.18
N ARG A 266 85.25 -26.96 20.65
CA ARG A 266 84.14 -26.45 19.83
C ARG A 266 84.13 -24.93 19.75
N ALA A 267 85.11 -24.24 20.32
CA ALA A 267 85.13 -22.78 20.34
C ALA A 267 85.12 -22.18 18.92
N GLU A 268 85.78 -22.81 17.94
CA GLU A 268 85.74 -22.38 16.55
C GLU A 268 84.36 -22.59 15.90
N ASP A 269 83.71 -23.74 16.16
CA ASP A 269 82.36 -24.03 15.68
C ASP A 269 81.30 -23.11 16.32
N GLU A 270 81.38 -22.91 17.64
CA GLU A 270 80.50 -22.01 18.41
C GLU A 270 80.70 -20.55 17.97
N LEU A 271 81.93 -20.13 17.72
CA LEU A 271 82.22 -18.81 17.17
C LEU A 271 81.61 -18.65 15.77
N THR A 272 81.65 -19.70 14.95
CA THR A 272 81.05 -19.70 13.61
C THR A 272 79.52 -19.63 13.69
N GLU A 273 78.90 -20.41 14.57
CA GLU A 273 77.45 -20.40 14.82
C GLU A 273 76.97 -19.04 15.36
N ILE A 274 77.67 -18.48 16.35
CA ILE A 274 77.35 -17.18 16.94
C ILE A 274 77.57 -16.06 15.90
N ARG A 275 78.61 -16.14 15.07
CA ARG A 275 78.80 -15.19 13.96
C ARG A 275 77.65 -15.25 12.96
N GLY A 276 77.23 -16.45 12.55
CA GLY A 276 76.08 -16.63 11.66
C GLY A 276 74.79 -16.07 12.24
N LYS A 277 74.50 -16.35 13.53
CA LYS A 277 73.35 -15.77 14.24
C LYS A 277 73.43 -14.24 14.31
N ARG A 278 74.61 -13.69 14.58
CA ARG A 278 74.83 -12.24 14.64
C ARG A 278 74.60 -11.59 13.27
N GLU A 279 75.10 -12.20 12.20
CA GLU A 279 74.92 -11.72 10.83
C GLU A 279 73.44 -11.74 10.42
N GLY A 280 72.71 -12.81 10.73
CA GLY A 280 71.27 -12.89 10.52
C GLY A 280 70.49 -11.80 11.28
N LEU A 281 70.73 -11.67 12.59
CA LEU A 281 70.10 -10.63 13.41
C LEU A 281 70.45 -9.21 12.96
N THR A 282 71.65 -9.00 12.41
CA THR A 282 72.07 -7.70 11.86
C THR A 282 71.30 -7.40 10.57
N ALA A 283 71.13 -8.38 9.68
CA ALA A 283 70.35 -8.23 8.46
C ALA A 283 68.86 -7.96 8.76
N GLU A 284 68.26 -8.69 9.70
CA GLU A 284 66.87 -8.47 10.15
C GLU A 284 66.68 -7.07 10.75
N ARG A 285 67.62 -6.61 11.58
CA ARG A 285 67.59 -5.25 12.14
C ARG A 285 67.65 -4.19 11.04
N ASP A 286 68.50 -4.38 10.04
CA ASP A 286 68.70 -3.41 8.97
C ASP A 286 67.49 -3.33 8.06
N ASP A 287 66.87 -4.47 7.73
CA ASP A 287 65.60 -4.52 6.99
C ASP A 287 64.46 -3.83 7.76
N LEU A 288 64.33 -4.10 9.06
CA LEU A 288 63.34 -3.43 9.90
C LEU A 288 63.56 -1.92 9.96
N SER A 289 64.82 -1.49 10.07
CA SER A 289 65.19 -0.07 10.08
C SER A 289 64.85 0.61 8.74
N GLU A 290 65.06 -0.09 7.62
CA GLU A 290 64.67 0.40 6.31
C GLU A 290 63.14 0.48 6.16
N ALA A 291 62.41 -0.53 6.61
CA ALA A 291 60.95 -0.54 6.62
C ALA A 291 60.38 0.63 7.43
N VAL A 292 60.93 0.89 8.63
CA VAL A 292 60.56 2.05 9.45
C VAL A 292 60.82 3.37 8.71
N ARG A 293 61.95 3.48 8.00
CA ARG A 293 62.28 4.68 7.20
C ARG A 293 61.27 4.88 6.06
N ARG A 294 60.91 3.82 5.34
CA ARG A 294 59.90 3.87 4.26
C ARG A 294 58.53 4.26 4.79
N LEU A 295 58.09 3.71 5.92
CA LEU A 295 56.82 4.07 6.56
C LEU A 295 56.79 5.54 6.98
N ARG A 296 57.86 6.05 7.58
CA ARG A 296 57.96 7.47 7.95
C ARG A 296 57.89 8.40 6.74
N GLN A 297 58.51 8.02 5.62
CA GLN A 297 58.41 8.78 4.37
C GLN A 297 56.98 8.78 3.80
N ALA A 298 56.31 7.63 3.83
CA ALA A 298 54.92 7.52 3.39
C ALA A 298 53.98 8.37 4.25
N ILE A 299 54.14 8.34 5.58
CA ILE A 299 53.36 9.19 6.51
C ILE A 299 53.61 10.67 6.21
N SER A 300 54.86 11.07 6.00
CA SER A 300 55.19 12.47 5.68
C SER A 300 54.57 12.92 4.36
N ALA A 301 54.55 12.05 3.33
CA ALA A 301 53.91 12.35 2.06
C ALA A 301 52.39 12.50 2.22
N LEU A 302 51.76 11.61 2.99
CA LEU A 302 50.32 11.64 3.25
C LEU A 302 49.91 12.86 4.08
N ASN A 303 50.69 13.22 5.11
CA ASN A 303 50.43 14.43 5.90
C ASN A 303 50.56 15.70 5.06
N ARG A 304 51.53 15.77 4.13
CA ARG A 304 51.66 16.90 3.21
C ARG A 304 50.41 17.02 2.32
N GLU A 305 49.97 15.92 1.73
CA GLU A 305 48.75 15.90 0.91
C GLU A 305 47.50 16.26 1.74
N GLY A 306 47.42 15.75 2.98
CA GLY A 306 46.35 16.08 3.92
C GLY A 306 46.29 17.58 4.24
N ARG A 307 47.44 18.21 4.50
CA ARG A 307 47.54 19.67 4.75
C ARG A 307 47.08 20.48 3.54
N GLU A 308 47.54 20.11 2.35
CA GLU A 308 47.15 20.80 1.11
C GLU A 308 45.64 20.71 0.87
N ARG A 309 45.05 19.52 1.04
CA ARG A 309 43.59 19.32 0.88
C ARG A 309 42.78 20.05 1.95
N LEU A 310 43.22 20.04 3.20
CA LEU A 310 42.53 20.72 4.30
C LEU A 310 42.54 22.23 4.11
N LEU A 311 43.69 22.82 3.77
CA LEU A 311 43.79 24.25 3.47
C LEU A 311 42.93 24.64 2.26
N ALA A 312 42.95 23.84 1.19
CA ALA A 312 42.12 24.10 0.01
C ALA A 312 40.62 24.06 0.34
N ALA A 313 40.17 23.07 1.12
CA ALA A 313 38.78 22.99 1.55
C ALA A 313 38.40 24.14 2.50
N PHE A 314 39.29 24.50 3.43
CA PHE A 314 39.10 25.60 4.38
C PHE A 314 38.90 26.94 3.64
N GLU A 315 39.73 27.25 2.66
CA GLU A 315 39.61 28.48 1.86
C GLU A 315 38.28 28.53 1.08
N ILE A 316 37.86 27.41 0.49
CA ILE A 316 36.58 27.33 -0.22
C ILE A 316 35.41 27.59 0.74
N VAL A 317 35.39 26.90 1.89
CA VAL A 317 34.34 27.06 2.90
C VAL A 317 34.32 28.48 3.46
N ASN A 318 35.49 29.05 3.76
CA ASN A 318 35.62 30.42 4.28
C ASN A 318 35.10 31.45 3.27
N GLY A 319 35.39 31.28 1.98
CA GLY A 319 34.87 32.14 0.91
C GLY A 319 33.35 32.06 0.77
N GLN A 320 32.77 30.85 0.81
CA GLN A 320 31.32 30.68 0.78
C GLN A 320 30.65 31.25 2.05
N PHE A 321 31.28 31.07 3.21
CA PHE A 321 30.79 31.58 4.48
C PHE A 321 30.75 33.12 4.50
N GLN A 322 31.83 33.77 4.07
CA GLN A 322 31.89 35.23 3.91
C GLN A 322 30.74 35.75 3.04
N ARG A 323 30.54 35.11 1.90
CA ARG A 323 29.51 35.49 0.93
C ARG A 323 28.10 35.33 1.50
N LEU A 324 27.76 34.13 1.99
CA LEU A 324 26.41 33.84 2.50
C LEU A 324 26.09 34.68 3.74
N PHE A 325 27.08 34.96 4.60
CA PHE A 325 26.91 35.83 5.74
C PHE A 325 26.54 37.26 5.31
N SER A 326 27.23 37.82 4.31
CA SER A 326 26.92 39.16 3.80
C SER A 326 25.52 39.24 3.17
N VAL A 327 25.07 38.18 2.48
CA VAL A 327 23.71 38.08 1.94
C VAL A 327 22.67 38.07 3.06
N LEU A 328 22.83 37.15 4.02
CA LEU A 328 21.92 36.98 5.16
C LEU A 328 21.75 38.26 5.98
N PHE A 329 22.82 39.00 6.24
CA PHE A 329 22.75 40.20 7.08
C PHE A 329 22.57 41.51 6.30
N GLY A 330 22.50 41.46 4.96
CA GLY A 330 22.46 42.65 4.10
C GLY A 330 23.71 43.52 4.20
N GLY A 331 24.85 42.90 4.52
CA GLY A 331 26.12 43.54 4.86
C GLY A 331 26.84 42.83 6.02
N GLY A 332 27.97 43.38 6.46
CA GLY A 332 28.82 42.74 7.48
C GLY A 332 29.82 41.74 6.89
N MET A 333 30.72 41.24 7.75
CA MET A 333 31.80 40.33 7.37
C MET A 333 31.93 39.22 8.41
N ALA A 334 32.14 37.98 7.98
CA ALA A 334 32.47 36.88 8.88
C ALA A 334 33.61 36.06 8.28
N GLU A 335 34.54 35.59 9.10
CA GLU A 335 35.70 34.82 8.66
C GLU A 335 35.94 33.64 9.59
N LEU A 336 36.45 32.55 9.02
CA LEU A 336 36.97 31.41 9.74
C LEU A 336 38.47 31.60 9.96
N LYS A 337 38.97 31.30 11.16
CA LYS A 337 40.40 31.33 11.46
C LYS A 337 40.83 30.05 12.18
N LEU A 338 41.98 29.52 11.75
CA LEU A 338 42.67 28.46 12.46
C LEU A 338 43.45 29.06 13.63
N VAL A 339 43.28 28.49 14.83
CA VAL A 339 43.88 28.96 16.09
C VAL A 339 44.60 27.80 16.81
N ASP A 340 45.34 28.10 17.88
CA ASP A 340 46.00 27.14 18.77
C ASP A 340 47.20 26.33 18.24
N ALA A 341 47.42 26.23 16.93
CA ALA A 341 48.61 25.55 16.38
C ALA A 341 49.07 26.12 15.03
N GLU A 342 50.36 25.94 14.72
CA GLU A 342 50.94 26.27 13.39
C GLU A 342 50.65 25.20 12.33
N ASP A 343 50.44 23.94 12.72
CA ASP A 343 50.03 22.87 11.80
C ASP A 343 48.51 22.88 11.62
N PRO A 344 47.99 23.08 10.39
CA PRO A 344 46.55 23.06 10.13
C PRO A 344 45.83 21.78 10.56
N LEU A 345 46.54 20.65 10.69
CA LEU A 345 45.97 19.38 11.13
C LEU A 345 45.70 19.33 12.64
N ASP A 346 46.43 20.11 13.44
CA ASP A 346 46.33 20.16 14.89
C ASP A 346 45.66 21.45 15.40
N ALA A 347 45.33 22.38 14.49
CA ALA A 347 44.73 23.67 14.81
C ALA A 347 43.23 23.58 15.12
N GLY A 348 42.78 24.37 16.10
CA GLY A 348 41.36 24.62 16.37
C GLY A 348 40.75 25.56 15.33
N LEU A 349 39.43 25.61 15.24
CA LEU A 349 38.69 26.51 14.34
C LEU A 349 37.84 27.48 15.13
N GLU A 350 38.08 28.77 14.95
CA GLU A 350 37.28 29.86 15.52
C GLU A 350 36.52 30.63 14.45
N ILE A 351 35.30 31.04 14.80
CA ILE A 351 34.40 31.80 13.92
C ILE A 351 34.35 33.24 14.41
N PHE A 352 34.81 34.15 13.57
CA PHE A 352 34.74 35.59 13.81
C PHE A 352 33.65 36.19 12.93
N ALA A 353 32.72 36.92 13.54
CA ALA A 353 31.63 37.55 12.80
C ALA A 353 31.50 39.02 13.19
N ARG A 354 31.15 39.84 12.19
CA ARG A 354 30.90 41.27 12.31
C ARG A 354 29.58 41.60 11.62
N PRO A 355 28.45 41.51 12.34
CA PRO A 355 27.17 42.00 11.85
C PRO A 355 27.22 43.50 11.51
N PRO A 356 26.36 44.00 10.62
CA PRO A 356 26.33 45.40 10.22
C PRO A 356 26.18 46.32 11.44
N GLY A 357 27.08 47.30 11.57
CA GLY A 357 27.08 48.24 12.70
C GLY A 357 27.77 47.77 14.00
N LYS A 358 28.25 46.51 14.07
CA LYS A 358 28.97 45.98 15.25
C LYS A 358 30.47 45.77 14.98
N LYS A 359 31.25 45.57 16.04
CA LYS A 359 32.67 45.18 15.98
C LYS A 359 32.80 43.67 15.81
N THR A 360 33.91 43.20 15.24
CA THR A 360 34.23 41.78 15.10
C THR A 360 34.30 41.11 16.47
N GLN A 361 33.54 40.04 16.66
CA GLN A 361 33.48 39.28 17.90
C GLN A 361 33.44 37.78 17.59
N VAL A 362 33.84 36.96 18.56
CA VAL A 362 33.73 35.50 18.48
C VAL A 362 32.24 35.11 18.56
N MET A 363 31.84 34.06 17.83
CA MET A 363 30.44 33.61 17.75
C MET A 363 29.74 33.49 19.11
N THR A 364 30.44 33.02 20.15
CA THR A 364 29.91 32.85 21.52
C THR A 364 29.43 34.15 22.18
N LEU A 365 29.83 35.32 21.68
CA LEU A 365 29.48 36.64 22.22
C LEU A 365 28.33 37.34 21.45
N LEU A 366 27.80 36.72 20.40
CA LEU A 366 26.68 37.27 19.61
C LEU A 366 25.31 37.08 20.31
N SER A 367 24.30 37.83 19.88
CA SER A 367 22.90 37.63 20.33
C SER A 367 22.37 36.26 19.86
N GLY A 368 21.46 35.63 20.60
CA GLY A 368 20.96 34.28 20.27
C GLY A 368 20.42 34.12 18.84
N GLY A 369 19.70 35.12 18.31
CA GLY A 369 19.25 35.13 16.91
C GLY A 369 20.39 35.33 15.90
N GLU A 370 21.41 36.13 16.26
CA GLU A 370 22.60 36.33 15.42
C GLU A 370 23.48 35.08 15.42
N GLN A 371 23.59 34.36 16.54
CA GLN A 371 24.28 33.08 16.64
C GLN A 371 23.62 32.03 15.76
N ALA A 372 22.29 31.91 15.83
CA ALA A 372 21.52 30.99 15.00
C ALA A 372 21.74 31.26 13.50
N LEU A 373 21.60 32.52 13.06
CA LEU A 373 21.83 32.88 11.66
C LEU A 373 23.29 32.68 11.21
N THR A 374 24.26 33.01 12.06
CA THR A 374 25.68 32.81 11.76
C THR A 374 26.02 31.32 11.62
N ALA A 375 25.48 30.48 12.50
CA ALA A 375 25.64 29.03 12.42
C ALA A 375 24.97 28.45 11.16
N THR A 376 23.77 28.91 10.84
CA THR A 376 23.05 28.54 9.61
C THR A 376 23.84 28.93 8.36
N ALA A 377 24.45 30.12 8.32
CA ALA A 377 25.33 30.54 7.23
C ALA A 377 26.54 29.61 7.06
N LEU A 378 27.16 29.16 8.15
CA LEU A 378 28.30 28.24 8.11
C LEU A 378 27.89 26.85 7.60
N ILE A 379 26.77 26.32 8.10
CA ILE A 379 26.25 25.01 7.66
C ILE A 379 25.99 25.04 6.16
N PHE A 380 25.37 26.10 5.65
CA PHE A 380 25.13 26.26 4.22
C PHE A 380 26.42 26.50 3.42
N ALA A 381 27.41 27.20 3.96
CA ALA A 381 28.70 27.38 3.30
C ALA A 381 29.46 26.05 3.10
N VAL A 382 29.42 25.19 4.12
CA VAL A 382 29.96 23.82 4.02
C VAL A 382 29.16 23.02 3.00
N PHE A 383 27.82 23.13 3.02
CA PHE A 383 26.96 22.45 2.07
C PHE A 383 27.26 22.84 0.60
N LEU A 384 27.47 24.11 0.31
CA LEU A 384 27.79 24.60 -1.04
C LEU A 384 29.15 24.12 -1.57
N THR A 385 30.06 23.70 -0.69
CA THR A 385 31.37 23.17 -1.08
C THR A 385 31.24 21.80 -1.78
N ASN A 386 30.22 21.02 -1.43
CA ASN A 386 29.87 19.78 -2.11
C ASN A 386 28.34 19.57 -2.06
N PRO A 387 27.58 20.20 -2.98
CA PRO A 387 26.13 20.25 -2.88
C PRO A 387 25.49 18.87 -3.07
N SER A 388 24.70 18.45 -2.08
CA SER A 388 23.89 17.23 -2.16
C SER A 388 22.68 17.45 -3.08
N PRO A 389 22.20 16.43 -3.81
CA PRO A 389 20.99 16.54 -4.62
C PRO A 389 19.72 16.85 -3.81
N ILE A 390 19.70 16.54 -2.51
CA ILE A 390 18.57 16.78 -1.60
C ILE A 390 19.09 17.34 -0.27
N CYS A 391 18.44 18.40 0.23
CA CYS A 391 18.68 19.01 1.54
C CYS A 391 17.36 19.04 2.32
N VAL A 392 17.35 18.49 3.54
CA VAL A 392 16.16 18.47 4.42
C VAL A 392 16.44 19.37 5.62
N LEU A 393 15.53 20.28 5.90
CA LEU A 393 15.65 21.28 6.97
C LEU A 393 14.39 21.16 7.85
N ASP A 394 14.59 20.85 9.13
CA ASP A 394 13.51 20.62 10.09
C ASP A 394 13.52 21.69 11.18
N GLU A 395 12.47 22.52 11.21
CA GLU A 395 12.24 23.63 12.15
C GLU A 395 13.44 24.56 12.39
N VAL A 396 14.27 24.76 11.36
CA VAL A 396 15.49 25.60 11.42
C VAL A 396 15.13 27.08 11.65
N ASP A 397 13.91 27.48 11.32
CA ASP A 397 13.36 28.82 11.47
C ASP A 397 12.68 29.07 12.83
N ALA A 398 12.53 28.05 13.69
CA ALA A 398 11.91 28.18 15.01
C ALA A 398 12.58 29.20 15.97
N PRO A 399 13.93 29.37 16.00
CA PRO A 399 14.57 30.36 16.87
C PRO A 399 14.70 31.76 16.24
N LEU A 400 14.17 31.98 15.03
CA LEU A 400 14.31 33.22 14.28
C LEU A 400 13.07 34.11 14.46
N ASP A 401 13.27 35.44 14.42
CA ASP A 401 12.17 36.40 14.34
C ASP A 401 11.70 36.60 12.88
N ASP A 402 10.52 37.19 12.68
CA ASP A 402 9.90 37.35 11.36
C ASP A 402 10.86 37.96 10.31
N ALA A 403 11.63 38.98 10.69
CA ALA A 403 12.58 39.66 9.80
C ALA A 403 13.81 38.79 9.45
N ASN A 404 14.23 37.88 10.33
CA ASN A 404 15.30 36.94 10.06
C ASN A 404 14.82 35.69 9.31
N VAL A 405 13.56 35.31 9.47
CA VAL A 405 12.90 34.27 8.68
C VAL A 405 12.81 34.69 7.21
N GLU A 406 12.47 35.96 6.93
CA GLU A 406 12.49 36.49 5.55
C GLU A 406 13.89 36.38 4.92
N ARG A 407 14.93 36.80 5.64
CA ARG A 407 16.33 36.70 5.16
C ARG A 407 16.80 35.26 4.96
N TYR A 408 16.34 34.35 5.81
CA TYR A 408 16.59 32.92 5.66
C TYR A 408 15.91 32.37 4.39
N CYS A 409 14.67 32.77 4.11
CA CYS A 409 13.99 32.38 2.88
C CYS A 409 14.69 32.94 1.63
N ASP A 410 15.12 34.21 1.66
CA ASP A 410 15.84 34.83 0.54
C ASP A 410 17.17 34.11 0.24
N LEU A 411 17.88 33.65 1.29
CA LEU A 411 19.08 32.82 1.15
C LEU A 411 18.78 31.47 0.48
N LEU A 412 17.71 30.80 0.90
CA LEU A 412 17.30 29.52 0.31
C LEU A 412 16.94 29.67 -1.17
N ASP A 413 16.26 30.75 -1.53
CA ASP A 413 15.96 31.09 -2.93
C ASP A 413 17.23 31.33 -3.74
N GLU A 414 18.22 32.03 -3.20
CA GLU A 414 19.52 32.22 -3.85
C GLU A 414 20.24 30.88 -4.03
N MET A 415 20.30 30.05 -2.98
CA MET A 415 20.93 28.74 -3.03
C MET A 415 20.24 27.77 -4.01
N ALA A 416 18.91 27.81 -4.09
CA ALA A 416 18.12 27.01 -5.03
C ALA A 416 18.31 27.45 -6.49
N ARG A 417 18.63 28.73 -6.73
CA ARG A 417 18.99 29.23 -8.07
C ARG A 417 20.40 28.83 -8.48
N GLU A 418 21.35 28.88 -7.55
CA GLU A 418 22.76 28.61 -7.83
C GLU A 418 23.11 27.14 -7.89
N THR A 419 22.38 26.31 -7.14
CA THR A 419 22.62 24.86 -7.08
C THR A 419 21.45 24.08 -7.65
N ARG A 420 21.69 22.83 -8.08
CA ARG A 420 20.62 21.89 -8.46
C ARG A 420 20.04 21.12 -7.26
N THR A 421 20.17 21.70 -6.06
CA THR A 421 19.72 21.08 -4.80
C THR A 421 18.21 21.19 -4.67
N ARG A 422 17.55 20.10 -4.29
CA ARG A 422 16.14 20.15 -3.87
C ARG A 422 16.06 20.36 -2.35
N PHE A 423 15.46 21.46 -1.94
CA PHE A 423 15.22 21.76 -0.53
C PHE A 423 13.84 21.22 -0.11
N ILE A 424 13.81 20.52 1.03
CA ILE A 424 12.60 20.06 1.70
C ILE A 424 12.60 20.69 3.08
N LEU A 425 11.65 21.59 3.32
CA LEU A 425 11.51 22.29 4.59
C LEU A 425 10.32 21.73 5.37
N ILE A 426 10.54 21.49 6.66
CA ILE A 426 9.50 21.17 7.64
C ILE A 426 9.45 22.37 8.59
N THR A 427 8.32 23.07 8.59
CA THR A 427 8.14 24.29 9.39
C THR A 427 6.67 24.50 9.73
N HIS A 428 6.42 25.21 10.82
CA HIS A 428 5.12 25.77 11.18
C HIS A 428 5.05 27.30 10.98
N ASN A 429 6.12 27.94 10.50
CA ASN A 429 6.19 29.40 10.33
C ASN A 429 5.43 29.87 9.06
N PRO A 430 4.42 30.74 9.20
CA PRO A 430 3.63 31.24 8.07
C PRO A 430 4.44 31.96 6.98
N ILE A 431 5.52 32.66 7.36
CA ILE A 431 6.37 33.41 6.43
C ILE A 431 7.13 32.44 5.53
N THR A 432 7.76 31.41 6.12
CA THR A 432 8.45 30.36 5.38
C THR A 432 7.48 29.62 4.45
N MET A 433 6.29 29.24 4.95
CA MET A 433 5.26 28.56 4.14
C MET A 433 4.82 29.38 2.91
N ALA A 434 4.71 30.71 3.05
CA ALA A 434 4.28 31.59 1.97
C ALA A 434 5.32 31.74 0.85
N ARG A 435 6.60 31.44 1.13
CA ARG A 435 7.73 31.59 0.19
C ARG A 435 8.09 30.30 -0.55
N MET A 436 7.38 29.19 -0.31
CA MET A 436 7.70 27.88 -0.93
C MET A 436 6.96 27.66 -2.25
N ASP A 437 7.50 26.86 -3.15
CA ASP A 437 6.84 26.50 -4.42
C ASP A 437 5.62 25.57 -4.22
N ARG A 438 5.74 24.60 -3.30
CA ARG A 438 4.72 23.57 -3.03
C ARG A 438 4.67 23.23 -1.55
N LEU A 439 3.47 23.10 -1.01
CA LEU A 439 3.25 22.72 0.38
C LEU A 439 2.71 21.29 0.47
N PHE A 440 3.30 20.50 1.36
CA PHE A 440 2.79 19.19 1.76
C PHE A 440 2.33 19.28 3.21
N GLY A 441 1.02 19.32 3.42
CA GLY A 441 0.42 19.26 4.74
C GLY A 441 0.30 17.82 5.21
N VAL A 442 0.64 17.56 6.47
CA VAL A 442 0.37 16.27 7.11
C VAL A 442 -0.83 16.45 8.02
N THR A 443 -1.92 15.73 7.74
CA THR A 443 -3.14 15.74 8.54
C THR A 443 -3.38 14.38 9.16
N MET A 444 -3.95 14.34 10.36
CA MET A 444 -4.34 13.11 11.03
C MET A 444 -5.87 13.03 11.06
N ALA A 445 -6.45 12.46 10.00
CA ALA A 445 -7.90 12.22 9.93
C ALA A 445 -8.36 11.16 10.95
N GLU A 446 -7.49 10.17 11.22
CA GLU A 446 -7.67 9.15 12.24
C GLU A 446 -6.50 9.18 13.23
N ARG A 447 -6.77 8.90 14.50
CA ARG A 447 -5.76 8.96 15.57
C ARG A 447 -4.70 7.88 15.34
N GLY A 448 -3.48 8.30 14.98
CA GLY A 448 -2.35 7.41 14.71
C GLY A 448 -2.11 7.09 13.23
N VAL A 449 -2.91 7.62 12.30
CA VAL A 449 -2.68 7.49 10.85
C VAL A 449 -2.52 8.87 10.23
N SER A 450 -1.29 9.21 9.86
CA SER A 450 -0.96 10.45 9.15
C SER A 450 -1.24 10.31 7.65
N GLN A 451 -2.02 11.23 7.09
CA GLN A 451 -2.28 11.36 5.67
C GLN A 451 -1.59 12.62 5.14
N MET A 452 -0.93 12.51 3.98
CA MET A 452 -0.35 13.66 3.29
C MET A 452 -1.36 14.28 2.34
N VAL A 453 -1.50 15.60 2.42
CA VAL A 453 -2.24 16.44 1.48
C VAL A 453 -1.25 17.40 0.83
N SER A 454 -1.32 17.60 -0.49
CA SER A 454 -0.43 18.52 -1.20
C SER A 454 -1.21 19.68 -1.80
N VAL A 455 -0.71 20.90 -1.62
CA VAL A 455 -1.22 22.11 -2.25
C VAL A 455 -0.09 22.74 -3.05
N ASP A 456 -0.34 22.98 -4.35
CA ASP A 456 0.57 23.74 -5.20
C ASP A 456 0.21 25.22 -5.11
N LEU A 457 1.07 26.01 -4.47
CA LEU A 457 0.83 27.44 -4.20
C LEU A 457 0.71 28.24 -5.49
N ALA A 458 1.53 27.93 -6.51
CA ALA A 458 1.46 28.59 -7.82
C ALA A 458 0.15 28.30 -8.57
N THR A 459 -0.49 27.16 -8.29
CA THR A 459 -1.81 26.83 -8.85
C THR A 459 -2.94 27.45 -8.02
N ALA A 460 -2.80 27.55 -6.70
CA ALA A 460 -3.76 28.20 -5.82
C ALA A 460 -3.87 29.71 -6.07
N GLU A 461 -2.75 30.41 -6.30
CA GLU A 461 -2.75 31.84 -6.66
C GLU A 461 -3.45 32.10 -8.01
N ARG A 462 -3.19 31.26 -9.02
CA ARG A 462 -3.87 31.36 -10.34
C ARG A 462 -5.37 31.11 -10.27
N ILE A 463 -5.84 30.27 -9.35
CA ILE A 463 -7.27 30.02 -9.12
C ILE A 463 -7.92 31.21 -8.39
N ARG A 464 -7.20 31.84 -7.45
CA ARG A 464 -7.67 33.04 -6.74
C ARG A 464 -7.84 34.24 -7.67
N ASP A 465 -6.93 34.43 -8.63
CA ASP A 465 -7.00 35.57 -9.56
C ASP A 465 -7.99 35.35 -10.72
N ALA A 466 -8.54 34.13 -10.86
CA ALA A 466 -9.54 33.75 -11.85
C ALA A 466 -11.00 33.78 -11.33
N VAL A 467 -11.18 34.08 -10.04
CA VAL A 467 -12.46 34.27 -9.33
C VAL A 467 -12.56 35.74 -8.92
#